data_AF-A0A942YX82-F1
#
_entry.id   AF-A0A942YX82-F1
#
_cell.length_a   1.000
_cell.length_b   1.000
_cell.length_c   1.000
_cell.angle_alpha   90.00
_cell.angle_beta   90.00
_cell.angle_gamma   90.00
#
_symmetry.space_group_name_H-M   'P 1'
#
loop_
_entity.id
_entity.type
_entity.pdbx_description
1 polymer ?
#
loop_
_entity_poly.entity_id
_entity_poly.type
_entity_poly.pdbx_seq_one_letter_code
_entity_poly.pdbx_strand_id
1 'polypeptide(L)' 'MGNLLRKAVEQRRQRLIDKLIAFNVYKKADKHLFELSLTELENEYRRFIQTCHPHTNLGLIKWHNKYDRSGI' A
#
# COMPACT_ATOMS: atom_id res chain seq x y z
N MET A 1 -22.52 -3.01 13.36
CA MET A 1 -21.81 -3.05 12.06
C MET A 1 -20.47 -2.30 12.13
N GLY A 2 -19.60 -2.58 13.12
CA GLY A 2 -18.33 -1.84 13.32
C GLY A 2 -17.08 -2.45 12.65
N ASN A 3 -17.21 -3.63 12.03
CA ASN A 3 -16.05 -4.39 11.54
C ASN A 3 -15.68 -4.11 10.07
N LEU A 4 -16.48 -3.33 9.33
CA LEU A 4 -16.21 -3.09 7.90
C LEU A 4 -15.00 -2.19 7.71
N LEU A 5 -14.90 -1.11 8.50
CA LEU A 5 -13.75 -0.20 8.50
C LEU A 5 -12.46 -0.94 8.87
N ARG A 6 -12.50 -1.73 9.93
CA ARG A 6 -11.33 -2.53 10.35
C ARG A 6 -10.90 -3.52 9.27
N LYS A 7 -11.85 -4.20 8.62
CA LYS A 7 -11.55 -5.08 7.47
C LYS A 7 -10.97 -4.32 6.27
N ALA A 8 -11.46 -3.12 5.98
CA ALA A 8 -10.94 -2.30 4.88
C ALA A 8 -9.50 -1.85 5.14
N VAL A 9 -9.20 -1.45 6.39
CA VAL A 9 -7.85 -1.10 6.84
C VAL A 9 -6.90 -2.30 6.72
N GLU A 10 -7.30 -3.47 7.23
CA GLU A 10 -6.49 -4.69 7.15
C GLU A 10 -6.26 -5.15 5.70
N GLN A 11 -7.27 -5.06 4.84
CA GLN A 11 -7.12 -5.33 3.41
C GLN A 11 -6.14 -4.37 2.73
N ARG A 12 -6.19 -3.08 3.07
CA ARG A 12 -5.25 -2.08 2.53
C ARG A 12 -3.83 -2.38 2.99
N ARG A 13 -3.66 -2.81 4.24
CA ARG A 13 -2.38 -3.25 4.80
C ARG A 13 -1.82 -4.43 4.03
N GLN A 14 -2.59 -5.51 3.86
CA GLN A 14 -2.15 -6.68 3.10
C GLN A 14 -1.78 -6.33 1.66
N ARG A 15 -2.55 -5.47 0.98
CA ARG A 15 -2.23 -5.03 -0.38
C ARG A 15 -0.90 -4.28 -0.48
N LEU A 16 -0.56 -3.47 0.51
CA LEU A 16 0.74 -2.78 0.52
C LEU A 16 1.89 -3.76 0.75
N ILE A 17 1.69 -4.74 1.63
CA ILE A 17 2.66 -5.81 1.88
C ILE A 17 2.90 -6.60 0.59
N ASP A 18 1.83 -7.05 -0.08
CA ASP A 18 1.90 -7.79 -1.34
C ASP A 18 2.63 -7.01 -2.44
N LYS A 19 2.34 -5.71 -2.58
CA LYS A 19 3.07 -4.84 -3.50
C LYS A 19 4.55 -4.73 -3.16
N LEU A 20 4.89 -4.49 -1.89
CA LEU A 20 6.29 -4.39 -1.46
C LEU A 20 7.04 -5.71 -1.70
N ILE A 21 6.40 -6.84 -1.45
CA ILE A 21 6.91 -8.17 -1.80
C ILE A 21 7.15 -8.30 -3.30
N ALA A 22 6.21 -7.84 -4.14
CA ALA A 22 6.37 -7.85 -5.60
C ALA A 22 7.52 -6.94 -6.07
N PHE A 23 7.84 -5.88 -5.33
CA PHE A 23 9.02 -5.05 -5.53
C PHE A 23 10.30 -5.61 -4.89
N ASN A 24 10.27 -6.88 -4.46
CA ASN A 24 11.40 -7.57 -3.83
C ASN A 24 11.84 -6.94 -2.49
N VAL A 25 10.95 -6.19 -1.85
CA VAL A 25 11.12 -5.60 -0.52
C VAL A 25 10.44 -6.51 0.49
N TYR A 26 11.20 -7.35 1.19
CA TYR A 26 10.66 -8.34 2.14
C TYR A 26 10.74 -7.90 3.60
N LYS A 27 11.68 -7.00 3.90
CA LYS A 27 11.95 -6.48 5.25
C LYS A 27 12.47 -5.06 5.15
N LYS A 28 12.13 -4.25 6.15
CA LYS A 28 12.58 -2.87 6.27
C LYS A 28 13.21 -2.69 7.64
N ALA A 29 14.45 -2.22 7.69
CA ALA A 29 15.17 -1.92 8.93
C ALA A 29 15.08 -3.05 9.97
N ASP A 30 15.42 -4.27 9.53
CA ASP A 30 15.40 -5.50 10.35
C ASP A 30 14.02 -6.01 10.81
N LYS A 31 12.93 -5.32 10.45
CA LYS A 31 11.55 -5.72 10.76
C LYS A 31 10.83 -6.29 9.54
N HIS A 32 9.96 -7.26 9.77
CA HIS A 32 9.09 -7.80 8.72
C HIS A 32 8.01 -6.80 8.33
N LEU A 33 7.55 -6.83 7.07
CA LEU A 33 6.48 -5.95 6.59
C LEU A 33 5.18 -6.06 7.41
N PHE A 34 4.92 -7.24 7.99
CA PHE A 34 3.77 -7.49 8.86
C PHE A 34 3.92 -6.89 10.26
N GLU A 35 5.11 -6.49 10.67
CA GLU A 35 5.36 -5.76 11.91
C GLU A 35 5.21 -4.25 11.71
N LEU A 36 5.26 -3.78 10.47
CA LEU A 36 5.07 -2.37 10.14
C LEU A 36 3.58 -1.98 10.21
N SER A 37 3.34 -0.77 10.70
CA SER A 37 2.04 -0.13 10.68
C SER A 37 1.62 0.23 9.25
N LEU A 38 0.32 0.38 9.00
CA LEU A 38 -0.21 0.77 7.69
C LEU A 38 0.47 2.04 7.15
N THR A 39 0.65 3.04 8.00
CA THR A 39 1.30 4.31 7.66
C THR A 39 2.76 4.13 7.24
N GLU A 40 3.49 3.22 7.88
CA GLU A 40 4.89 2.92 7.52
C GLU A 40 4.98 2.24 6.15
N LEU A 41 4.07 1.29 5.88
CA LEU A 41 3.96 0.63 4.57
C LEU A 41 3.58 1.63 3.47
N GLU A 42 2.63 2.53 3.74
CA GLU A 42 2.26 3.59 2.78
C GLU A 42 3.40 4.57 2.52
N ASN A 43 4.13 4.98 3.56
CA ASN A 43 5.25 5.90 3.41
C ASN A 43 6.40 5.26 2.62
N GLU A 44 6.70 3.98 2.88
CA GLU A 44 7.72 3.26 2.12
C GLU A 44 7.30 3.06 0.67
N TYR A 45 6.07 2.64 0.43
CA TYR A 45 5.54 2.53 -0.93
C TYR A 45 5.60 3.87 -1.66
N ARG A 46 5.21 4.97 -0.99
CA ARG A 46 5.27 6.32 -1.56
C ARG A 46 6.71 6.74 -1.85
N ARG A 47 7.65 6.46 -0.94
CA ARG A 47 9.07 6.74 -1.13
C ARG A 47 9.64 5.93 -2.29
N PHE A 48 9.33 4.65 -2.36
CA PHE A 48 9.72 3.76 -3.46
C PHE A 48 9.22 4.30 -4.82
N ILE A 49 7.95 4.67 -4.91
CA ILE A 49 7.36 5.26 -6.11
C ILE A 49 8.02 6.61 -6.45
N GLN A 50 8.36 7.44 -5.46
CA GLN A 50 9.09 8.69 -5.66
C GLN A 50 10.54 8.47 -6.13
N THR A 51 11.21 7.44 -5.64
CA THR A 51 12.59 7.09 -6.04
C THR A 51 12.67 6.45 -7.42
N CYS A 52 11.60 5.80 -7.91
CA CYS A 52 11.53 5.17 -9.23
C CYS A 52 11.31 6.13 -10.42
N HIS A 53 11.69 7.42 -10.26
CA HIS A 53 11.78 8.47 -11.28
C HIS A 53 10.47 9.16 -11.69
N PRO A 54 10.46 10.52 -11.79
CA PRO A 54 9.28 11.36 -12.06
C PRO A 54 8.73 11.30 -13.50
N HIS A 55 9.30 10.48 -14.38
CA HIS A 55 8.86 10.33 -15.78
C HIS A 55 8.54 8.88 -16.18
N THR A 56 8.60 7.93 -15.25
CA THR A 56 8.22 6.56 -15.57
C THR A 56 6.72 6.44 -15.50
N ASN A 57 6.15 5.86 -16.56
CA ASN A 57 4.74 5.54 -16.81
C ASN A 57 4.11 4.56 -15.77
N LEU A 58 4.52 4.64 -14.50
CA LEU A 58 4.00 3.91 -13.34
C LEU A 58 2.91 4.69 -12.60
N GLY A 59 2.78 6.00 -12.85
CA GLY A 59 1.63 6.81 -12.42
C GLY A 59 0.29 6.38 -13.05
N LEU A 60 0.33 5.47 -14.03
CA LEU A 60 -0.84 4.91 -14.71
C LEU A 60 -1.31 3.57 -14.14
N ILE A 61 -0.59 2.95 -13.19
CA ILE A 61 -1.16 1.85 -12.40
C ILE A 61 -2.10 2.45 -11.36
N LYS A 62 -3.23 2.98 -11.86
CA LYS A 62 -4.43 3.20 -11.06
C LYS A 62 -4.85 1.83 -10.55
N TRP A 63 -4.39 1.48 -9.35
CA TRP A 63 -5.04 0.46 -8.55
C TRP A 63 -6.45 0.97 -8.30
N HIS A 64 -7.38 0.64 -9.19
CA HIS A 64 -8.77 1.05 -9.10
C HIS A 64 -9.30 0.50 -7.78
N ASN A 65 -9.35 1.37 -6.77
CA ASN A 65 -10.01 1.06 -5.53
C ASN A 65 -11.50 1.04 -5.85
N LYS A 66 -12.01 -0.15 -6.16
CA LYS A 66 -13.42 -0.46 -6.46
C LYS A 66 -14.40 -0.20 -5.31
N TYR A 67 -13.98 0.59 -4.32
CA TYR A 67 -14.79 1.03 -3.17
C TYR A 67 -14.95 2.55 -3.09
N ASP A 68 -14.45 3.32 -4.07
CA ASP A 68 -14.89 4.69 -4.26
C ASP A 68 -16.13 4.68 -5.17
N ARG A 69 -17.28 4.37 -4.57
CA ARG A 69 -18.57 4.77 -5.12
C ARG A 69 -19.21 5.65 -4.06
N SER A 70 -19.09 6.95 -4.30
CA SER A 70 -19.97 8.08 -3.98
C SER A 70 -21.12 7.77 -3.01
N GLY A 71 -21.33 8.54 -1.93
CA GLY A 71 -22.06 9.81 -2.02
C GLY A 71 -23.45 9.53 -2.60
N ILE A 72 -24.55 9.50 -1.86
CA ILE A 72 -25.07 10.45 -0.85
C ILE A 72 -25.86 9.66 0.20
#